data_AF-A0A380E0Q6-F1
#
_entry.id   AF-A0A380E0Q6-F1
#
_cell.length_a   1.000
_cell.length_b   1.000
_cell.length_c   1.000
_cell.angle_alpha   90.00
_cell.angle_beta   90.00
_cell.angle_gamma   90.00
#
_symmetry.space_group_name_H-M   'P 1'
#
loop_
_entity.id
_entity.type
_entity.pdbx_description
1 polymer ?
#
loop_
_entity_poly.entity_id
_entity_poly.type
_entity_poly.pdbx_seq_one_letter_code
_entity_poly.pdbx_strand_id
1 'polypeptide(L)' 'MASEEGGTEIEEVAAKTPEKIFKETIDPVIGLSPFQARRIAFNINIPKESVNKAAKFLLAFIMFH' A
#
# COMPACT_ATOMS: atom_id res chain seq x y z
N MET A 1 -6.12 1.14 -0.60
CA MET A 1 -5.57 2.49 -0.86
C MET A 1 -4.36 2.67 0.05
N ALA A 2 -3.35 3.43 -0.37
CA ALA A 2 -2.17 3.71 0.45
C ALA A 2 -1.62 5.12 0.13
N SER A 3 -1.00 5.78 1.10
CA SER A 3 -0.36 7.09 0.94
C SER A 3 0.91 7.15 1.79
N GLU A 4 1.85 8.00 1.40
CA GLU A 4 3.05 8.32 2.21
C GLU A 4 2.71 9.20 3.43
N GLU A 5 1.55 9.87 3.44
CA GLU A 5 1.11 10.76 4.53
C GLU A 5 0.53 9.98 5.71
N GLY A 6 1.34 9.10 6.30
CA GLY A 6 0.96 8.37 7.51
C GLY A 6 0.68 9.31 8.68
N GLY A 7 -0.35 8.99 9.48
CA GLY A 7 -0.75 9.81 10.64
C GLY A 7 -1.73 10.95 10.33
N THR A 8 -2.19 11.05 9.08
CA THR A 8 -3.29 11.92 8.65
C THR A 8 -4.49 11.07 8.23
N GLU A 9 -5.72 11.58 8.40
CA GLU A 9 -6.94 10.91 7.91
C GLU A 9 -6.89 10.74 6.39
N ILE A 10 -7.19 9.54 5.90
CA ILE A 10 -7.01 9.20 4.48
C ILE A 10 -7.99 9.97 3.57
N GLU A 11 -9.16 10.32 4.08
CA GLU A 11 -10.17 11.15 3.41
C GLU A 11 -9.69 12.59 3.23
N GLU A 12 -8.92 13.13 4.18
CA GLU A 12 -8.34 14.47 4.07
C GLU A 12 -7.28 14.51 2.98
N VAL A 13 -6.40 13.50 2.93
CA VAL A 13 -5.42 13.33 1.86
C VAL A 13 -6.13 13.20 0.51
N ALA A 14 -7.24 12.45 0.45
CA ALA A 14 -8.01 12.29 -0.79
C ALA A 14 -8.62 13.61 -1.30
N ALA A 15 -8.98 14.51 -0.39
CA ALA A 15 -9.56 15.80 -0.74
C ALA A 15 -8.51 16.86 -1.10
N LYS A 16 -7.38 16.89 -0.39
CA LYS A 16 -6.36 17.94 -0.51
C LYS A 16 -5.22 17.57 -1.45
N THR A 17 -4.76 16.33 -1.39
CA THR A 17 -3.56 15.82 -2.09
C THR A 17 -3.85 14.45 -2.73
N PRO A 18 -4.87 14.33 -3.61
CA PRO A 18 -5.29 13.05 -4.19
C PRO A 18 -4.16 12.31 -4.95
N GLU A 19 -3.18 13.04 -5.46
CA GLU A 19 -1.98 12.50 -6.13
C GLU A 19 -1.08 11.69 -5.22
N LYS A 20 -1.15 11.87 -3.90
CA LYS A 20 -0.41 11.08 -2.92
C LYS A 20 -1.08 9.74 -2.60
N ILE A 21 -2.27 9.49 -3.15
CA ILE A 21 -2.99 8.24 -2.95
C ILE A 21 -2.69 7.25 -4.07
N PHE A 22 -2.03 6.17 -3.70
CA PHE A 22 -1.89 5.00 -4.55
C PHE A 22 -3.07 4.03 -4.34
N LYS A 23 -3.65 3.57 -5.45
CA LYS A 23 -4.70 2.55 -5.47
C LYS A 23 -4.20 1.33 -6.21
N GLU A 24 -4.37 0.17 -5.61
CA GLU A 24 -4.03 -1.12 -6.17
C GLU A 24 -5.28 -1.99 -6.18
N THR A 25 -5.54 -2.64 -7.31
CA THR A 25 -6.69 -3.53 -7.47
C THR A 25 -6.25 -4.95 -7.14
N ILE A 26 -6.99 -5.60 -6.24
CA ILE A 26 -6.69 -6.97 -5.81
C ILE A 26 -7.79 -7.87 -6.34
N ASP A 27 -7.39 -8.93 -7.04
CA ASP A 27 -8.32 -9.97 -7.46
C ASP A 27 -8.73 -10.79 -6.22
N PRO A 28 -10.04 -10.96 -5.94
CA PRO A 28 -10.50 -11.62 -4.73
C PRO A 28 -10.25 -13.14 -4.73
N VAL A 29 -10.01 -13.75 -5.89
CA VAL A 29 -9.73 -15.19 -6.01
C VAL A 29 -8.23 -15.46 -5.84
N ILE A 30 -7.39 -14.59 -6.41
CA ILE A 30 -5.93 -14.75 -6.40
C ILE A 30 -5.32 -14.13 -5.14
N GLY A 31 -5.92 -13.05 -4.62
CA GLY A 31 -5.39 -12.26 -3.52
C GLY A 31 -4.26 -11.32 -3.94
N LEU A 32 -3.62 -10.69 -2.94
CA LEU A 32 -2.51 -9.77 -3.18
C LEU A 32 -1.24 -10.53 -3.58
N SER A 33 -0.68 -10.21 -4.75
CA SER A 33 0.60 -10.80 -5.16
C SER A 33 1.81 -10.11 -4.52
N PRO A 34 2.96 -10.80 -4.35
CA PRO A 34 4.19 -10.19 -3.84
C PRO A 34 4.70 -9.02 -4.68
N PHE A 35 4.46 -9.06 -5.99
CA PHE A 35 4.80 -7.96 -6.90
C PHE A 35 3.97 -6.71 -6.60
N GLN A 36 2.65 -6.86 -6.44
CA GLN A 36 1.78 -5.75 -6.07
C GLN A 36 2.12 -5.20 -4.69
N ALA A 37 2.41 -6.06 -3.71
CA ALA A 37 2.82 -5.63 -2.37
C ALA A 37 4.07 -4.74 -2.39
N ARG A 38 5.10 -5.13 -3.17
CA ARG A 38 6.30 -4.30 -3.36
C ARG A 38 5.99 -3.01 -4.12
N ARG A 39 5.13 -3.08 -5.15
CA ARG A 39 4.71 -1.90 -5.91
C ARG A 39 4.02 -0.88 -5.01
N ILE A 40 3.13 -1.31 -4.12
CA ILE A 40 2.51 -0.42 -3.12
C ILE A 40 3.60 0.23 -2.25
N ALA A 41 4.52 -0.56 -1.69
CA ALA A 41 5.57 -0.05 -0.81
C ALA A 41 6.47 0.99 -1.51
N PHE A 42 6.81 0.78 -2.78
CA PHE A 42 7.60 1.76 -3.55
C PHE A 42 6.81 3.05 -3.84
N ASN A 43 5.52 2.95 -4.17
CA ASN A 43 4.70 4.13 -4.50
C ASN A 43 4.42 5.04 -3.29
N ILE A 44 4.50 4.50 -2.07
CA ILE A 44 4.37 5.28 -0.82
C ILE A 44 5.73 5.60 -0.18
N ASN A 45 6.81 5.55 -0.98
CA ASN A 45 8.16 5.94 -0.57
C ASN A 45 8.75 5.19 0.64
N ILE A 46 8.42 3.90 0.81
CA ILE A 46 9.12 3.06 1.81
C ILE A 46 10.60 2.94 1.43
N PRO A 47 11.54 3.13 2.38
CA PRO A 47 12.98 2.97 2.14
C PRO A 47 13.31 1.59 1.55
N LYS A 48 14.22 1.53 0.59
CA LYS A 48 14.53 0.31 -0.20
C LYS A 48 14.88 -0.90 0.68
N GLU A 49 15.61 -0.67 1.77
CA GLU A 49 15.98 -1.69 2.76
C GLU A 49 14.77 -2.27 3.52
N SER A 50 13.67 -1.52 3.59
CA SER A 50 12.44 -1.87 4.30
C SER A 50 11.35 -2.39 3.38
N VAL A 51 11.47 -2.25 2.06
CA VAL A 51 10.44 -2.67 1.09
C VAL A 51 10.08 -4.15 1.23
N ASN A 52 11.07 -5.03 1.42
CA ASN A 52 10.79 -6.45 1.59
C ASN A 52 10.05 -6.77 2.89
N LYS A 53 10.30 -6.01 3.97
CA LYS A 53 9.56 -6.14 5.23
C LYS A 53 8.13 -5.63 5.07
N ALA A 54 7.96 -4.46 4.44
CA ALA A 54 6.65 -3.89 4.15
C ALA A 54 5.82 -4.82 3.25
N ALA A 55 6.40 -5.37 2.18
CA ALA A 55 5.71 -6.30 1.31
C ALA A 55 5.24 -7.57 2.05
N LYS A 56 6.08 -8.14 2.94
CA LYS A 56 5.68 -9.28 3.78
C LYS A 56 4.53 -8.92 4.71
N PHE A 57 4.57 -7.75 5.33
CA PHE A 57 3.49 -7.26 6.19
C PHE A 57 2.18 -7.10 5.42
N LEU A 58 2.21 -6.47 4.24
CA LEU A 58 1.03 -6.27 3.38
C LEU A 58 0.41 -7.61 2.94
N LEU A 59 1.25 -8.58 2.55
CA LEU A 59 0.78 -9.92 2.20
C LEU A 59 0.12 -10.64 3.37
N ALA A 60 0.70 -10.54 4.57
CA ALA A 60 0.13 -11.15 5.76
C ALA A 60 -1.21 -10.50 6.13
N PHE A 61 -1.31 -9.17 6.07
CA PHE A 61 -2.52 -8.43 6.45
C PHE A 61 -3.75 -8.81 5.61
N ILE A 62 -3.57 -9.01 4.31
CA ILE A 62 -4.66 -9.34 3.37
C ILE A 62 -5.05 -10.82 3.41
N MET A 63 -4.20 -11.70 3.95
CA MET A 63 -4.53 -13.13 4.07
C MET A 63 -5.55 -13.44 5.20
N PHE A 64 -5.79 -12.48 6.10
CA PHE A 64 -6.67 -12.63 7.26
C PHE A 64 -8.02 -11.91 7.12
N HIS A 65 -8.34 -11.37 5.94
CA HIS A 65 -9.58 -10.66 5.64
C HIS A 65 -10.17 -11.15 4.32
#